data_AF-A0A7W9ZLS7-F1
#
_entry.id   AF-A0A7W9ZLS7-F1
#
_cell.length_a   1.000
_cell.length_b   1.000
_cell.length_c   1.000
_cell.angle_alpha   90.00
_cell.angle_beta   90.00
_cell.angle_gamma   90.00
#
_symmetry.space_group_name_H-M   'P 1'
#
loop_
_entity.id
_entity.type
_entity.pdbx_description
1 polymer ?
#
loop_
_entity_poly.entity_id
_entity_poly.type
_entity_poly.pdbx_seq_one_letter_code
_entity_poly.pdbx_strand_id
1 'polypeptide(L)'
;MQIKNFHFLFLLNILIIFSCSTIASLPEEPSSPKESTLKALSLYEAHLSSYIMYLQTFLVKTKQKVNNKNYPEFKLFDTSKLEKDQTLKSIKTNITALKNHIDKIKPIAMQIYKKYSKNIP
;
A
#
# COMPACT_ATOMS: atom_id res chain seq x y z
N MET A 1 -15.30 21.27 44.72
CA MET A 1 -13.94 21.01 44.21
C MET A 1 -14.00 21.10 42.68
N GLN A 2 -13.65 22.26 42.12
CA GLN A 2 -13.76 22.49 40.68
C GLN A 2 -12.60 21.79 39.96
N ILE A 3 -12.94 20.90 39.02
CA ILE A 3 -11.98 20.15 38.21
C ILE A 3 -11.33 21.13 37.22
N LYS A 4 -10.24 21.78 37.65
CA LYS A 4 -9.47 22.76 36.85
C LYS A 4 -8.73 22.15 35.65
N ASN A 5 -8.79 20.83 35.46
CA ASN A 5 -8.03 20.11 34.43
C ASN A 5 -8.86 19.69 33.20
N PHE A 6 -10.16 20.04 33.11
CA PHE A 6 -11.01 19.66 31.99
C PHE A 6 -10.50 20.25 30.65
N HIS A 7 -10.05 21.51 30.65
CA HIS A 7 -9.45 22.13 29.46
C HIS A 7 -8.14 21.47 29.04
N PHE A 8 -7.31 21.03 29.99
CA PHE A 8 -6.06 20.33 29.69
C PHE A 8 -6.32 18.95 29.07
N LEU A 9 -7.27 18.19 29.61
CA LEU A 9 -7.71 16.90 29.05
C LEU A 9 -8.35 17.04 27.66
N PHE A 10 -9.10 18.11 27.43
CA PHE A 10 -9.68 18.43 26.12
C PHE A 10 -8.63 18.83 25.09
N LEU A 11 -7.66 19.67 25.47
CA LEU A 11 -6.52 20.06 24.62
C LEU A 11 -5.62 18.87 24.30
N LEU A 12 -5.38 17.98 25.26
CA LEU A 12 -4.61 16.76 25.04
C LEU A 12 -5.32 15.81 24.06
N ASN A 13 -6.65 15.67 24.16
CA ASN A 13 -7.44 14.89 23.21
C ASN A 13 -7.39 15.49 21.79
N ILE A 14 -7.51 16.81 21.65
CA ILE A 14 -7.37 17.49 20.36
C ILE A 14 -5.98 17.22 19.75
N LEU A 15 -4.89 17.37 20.53
CA LEU A 15 -3.54 17.10 20.07
C LEU A 15 -3.32 15.64 19.63
N ILE A 16 -3.97 14.67 20.28
CA ILE A 16 -3.89 13.26 19.90
C ILE A 16 -4.64 13.00 18.57
N ILE A 17 -5.75 13.69 18.31
CA ILE A 17 -6.51 13.55 17.06
C ILE A 17 -5.76 14.19 15.87
N PHE A 18 -4.99 15.26 16.11
CA PHE A 18 -4.22 15.95 15.06
C PHE A 18 -2.81 15.39 14.82
N SER A 19 -2.24 14.59 15.72
CA SER A 19 -0.82 14.18 15.65
C SER A 19 -0.52 12.96 14.76
N CYS A 20 -1.53 12.25 14.25
CA CYS A 20 -1.34 11.08 13.37
C CYS A 20 -2.01 11.23 12.00
N SER A 21 -2.01 12.42 11.43
CA SER A 21 -2.54 12.60 10.07
C SER A 21 -1.52 12.23 8.98
N THR A 22 -0.23 12.04 9.31
CA THR A 22 0.84 11.70 8.36
C THR A 22 0.60 10.35 7.67
N ILE A 23 0.47 10.38 6.35
CA ILE A 23 0.42 9.17 5.53
C ILE A 23 1.75 8.43 5.67
N ALA A 24 1.70 7.17 6.13
CA ALA A 24 2.88 6.30 6.20
C ALA A 24 3.59 6.26 4.84
N SER A 25 4.93 6.24 4.86
CA SER A 25 5.71 6.19 3.62
C SER A 25 5.35 4.95 2.80
N LEU A 26 5.32 5.10 1.47
CA LEU A 26 5.14 3.96 0.59
C LEU A 26 6.27 2.95 0.83
N PRO A 27 5.97 1.64 0.93
CA PRO A 27 6.98 0.61 1.07
C PRO A 27 7.85 0.54 -0.18
N GLU A 28 9.04 0.03 0.02
CA GLU A 28 9.93 -0.32 -1.08
C GLU A 28 9.45 -1.60 -1.78
N GLU A 29 9.68 -1.67 -3.08
CA GLU A 29 9.36 -2.87 -3.85
C GLU A 29 10.33 -4.00 -3.45
N PRO A 30 9.83 -5.23 -3.19
CA PRO A 30 10.68 -6.36 -2.87
C PRO A 30 11.72 -6.61 -3.95
N SER A 31 12.98 -6.80 -3.55
CA SER A 31 14.06 -7.15 -4.46
C SER A 31 13.96 -8.60 -4.91
N SER A 32 14.34 -8.86 -6.16
CA SER A 32 14.39 -10.22 -6.70
C SER A 32 15.39 -11.07 -5.89
N PRO A 33 15.06 -12.34 -5.58
CA PRO A 33 15.99 -13.22 -4.89
C PRO A 33 17.22 -13.50 -5.75
N LYS A 34 18.38 -13.67 -5.09
CA LYS A 34 19.63 -14.09 -5.76
C LYS A 34 19.55 -15.54 -6.25
N GLU A 35 18.82 -16.37 -5.50
CA GLU A 35 18.64 -17.79 -5.79
C GLU A 35 17.34 -18.03 -6.55
N SER A 36 17.37 -18.97 -7.50
CA SER A 36 16.19 -19.42 -8.25
C SER A 36 15.58 -20.71 -7.69
N THR A 37 15.76 -20.97 -6.39
CA THR A 37 15.13 -22.13 -5.73
C THR A 37 13.62 -21.92 -5.63
N LEU A 38 12.86 -23.02 -5.60
CA LEU A 38 11.40 -22.96 -5.46
C LEU A 38 11.01 -22.13 -4.23
N LYS A 39 11.63 -22.41 -3.08
CA LYS A 39 11.42 -21.70 -1.81
C LYS A 39 11.67 -20.19 -1.94
N ALA A 40 12.80 -19.78 -2.52
CA ALA A 40 13.14 -18.36 -2.66
C ALA A 40 12.14 -17.63 -3.57
N LEU A 41 11.70 -18.28 -4.65
CA LEU A 41 10.72 -17.71 -5.57
C LEU A 41 9.31 -17.67 -4.98
N SER A 42 8.88 -18.69 -4.25
CA SER A 42 7.59 -18.68 -3.50
C SER A 42 7.55 -17.52 -2.50
N LEU A 43 8.65 -17.30 -1.76
CA LEU A 43 8.73 -16.20 -0.81
C LEU A 43 8.67 -14.85 -1.54
N TYR A 44 9.37 -14.74 -2.66
CA TYR A 44 9.34 -13.53 -3.47
C TYR A 44 7.95 -13.24 -4.04
N GLU A 45 7.24 -14.25 -4.55
CA GLU A 45 5.85 -14.14 -5.00
C GLU A 45 4.91 -13.63 -3.89
N ALA A 46 5.05 -14.16 -2.67
CA ALA A 46 4.28 -13.71 -1.51
C ALA A 46 4.58 -12.25 -1.14
N HIS A 47 5.86 -11.85 -1.20
CA HIS A 47 6.25 -10.45 -0.96
C HIS A 47 5.69 -9.51 -2.04
N LEU A 48 5.74 -9.88 -3.32
CA LEU A 48 5.14 -9.11 -4.41
C LEU A 48 3.63 -8.97 -4.22
N SER A 49 2.94 -10.05 -3.84
CA SER A 49 1.50 -10.05 -3.56
C SER A 49 1.15 -9.11 -2.40
N SER A 50 1.93 -9.16 -1.31
CA SER A 50 1.78 -8.25 -0.16
C SER A 50 2.02 -6.78 -0.57
N TYR A 51 3.02 -6.53 -1.41
CA TYR A 51 3.32 -5.20 -1.93
C TYR A 51 2.16 -4.63 -2.76
N ILE A 52 1.58 -5.43 -3.66
CA ILE A 52 0.40 -5.05 -4.44
C ILE A 52 -0.79 -4.71 -3.53
N MET A 53 -1.06 -5.56 -2.53
CA MET A 53 -2.14 -5.34 -1.58
C MET A 53 -1.96 -4.02 -0.82
N TYR A 54 -0.74 -3.70 -0.42
CA TYR A 54 -0.43 -2.41 0.20
C TYR A 54 -0.74 -1.25 -0.74
N LEU A 55 -0.19 -1.25 -1.97
CA LEU A 55 -0.38 -0.14 -2.92
C LEU A 55 -1.86 0.08 -3.25
N GLN A 56 -2.61 -1.00 -3.41
CA GLN A 56 -4.05 -0.94 -3.71
C GLN A 56 -4.85 -0.43 -2.53
N THR A 57 -4.55 -0.90 -1.33
CA THR A 57 -5.19 -0.41 -0.11
C THR A 57 -4.93 1.08 0.06
N PHE A 58 -3.68 1.51 -0.13
CA PHE A 58 -3.30 2.92 -0.09
C PHE A 58 -4.12 3.76 -1.07
N LEU A 59 -4.22 3.33 -2.33
CA LEU A 59 -4.99 4.04 -3.35
C LEU A 59 -6.48 4.09 -3.02
N VAL A 60 -7.09 2.96 -2.65
CA VAL A 60 -8.53 2.89 -2.28
C VAL A 60 -8.84 3.79 -1.08
N LYS A 61 -8.05 3.68 0.00
CA LYS A 61 -8.26 4.47 1.22
C LYS A 61 -8.05 5.96 0.96
N THR A 62 -7.05 6.32 0.15
CA THR A 62 -6.81 7.72 -0.19
C THR A 62 -7.95 8.27 -1.05
N LYS A 63 -8.44 7.53 -2.07
CA LYS A 63 -9.59 7.92 -2.89
C LYS A 63 -10.81 8.23 -2.02
N GLN A 64 -11.10 7.36 -1.05
CA GLN A 64 -12.19 7.55 -0.09
C GLN A 64 -12.00 8.81 0.78
N LYS A 65 -10.77 9.09 1.23
CA LYS A 65 -10.47 10.23 2.12
C LYS A 65 -10.53 11.59 1.41
N VAL A 66 -10.03 11.68 0.18
CA VAL A 66 -9.80 12.99 -0.48
C VAL A 66 -10.98 13.49 -1.31
N ASN A 67 -11.99 12.65 -1.56
CA ASN A 67 -13.20 12.96 -2.35
C ASN A 67 -12.92 13.78 -3.64
N ASN A 68 -11.82 13.46 -4.33
CA ASN A 68 -11.37 14.20 -5.51
C ASN A 68 -11.96 13.58 -6.79
N LYS A 69 -12.73 14.36 -7.54
CA LYS A 69 -13.32 13.92 -8.83
C LYS A 69 -12.27 13.57 -9.89
N ASN A 70 -11.07 14.14 -9.79
CA ASN A 70 -9.94 13.90 -10.70
C ASN A 70 -8.94 12.89 -10.10
N TYR A 71 -9.38 12.03 -9.18
CA TYR A 71 -8.53 10.97 -8.64
C TYR A 71 -8.20 9.97 -9.79
N PRO A 72 -6.93 9.59 -9.99
CA PRO A 72 -6.56 8.68 -11.07
C PRO A 72 -7.30 7.35 -10.98
N GLU A 73 -7.79 6.87 -12.12
CA GLU A 73 -8.38 5.54 -12.18
C GLU A 73 -7.29 4.46 -12.15
N PHE A 74 -7.58 3.38 -11.44
CA PHE A 74 -6.70 2.23 -11.31
C PHE A 74 -7.53 0.96 -11.21
N LYS A 75 -6.96 -0.16 -11.65
CA LYS A 75 -7.60 -1.47 -11.55
C LYS A 75 -7.02 -2.25 -10.38
N LEU A 76 -7.88 -2.97 -9.67
CA LEU A 76 -7.46 -3.94 -8.68
C LEU A 76 -6.82 -5.16 -9.36
N PHE A 77 -5.99 -5.87 -8.61
CA PHE A 77 -5.27 -7.02 -9.12
C PHE A 77 -6.24 -8.18 -9.13
N ASP A 78 -6.30 -8.86 -10.27
CA ASP A 78 -7.19 -10.00 -10.44
C ASP A 78 -6.42 -11.27 -10.06
N THR A 79 -6.66 -11.76 -8.85
CA THR A 79 -6.00 -12.95 -8.32
C THR A 79 -6.40 -14.23 -9.04
N SER A 80 -7.50 -14.22 -9.81
CA SER A 80 -7.89 -15.39 -10.62
C SER A 80 -6.90 -15.69 -11.75
N LYS A 81 -6.02 -14.73 -12.08
CA LYS A 81 -4.95 -14.88 -13.06
C LYS A 81 -3.72 -15.60 -12.54
N LEU A 82 -3.67 -15.90 -11.24
CA LEU A 82 -2.56 -16.63 -10.65
C LEU A 82 -2.77 -18.14 -10.86
N GLU A 83 -1.70 -18.79 -11.29
CA GLU A 83 -1.58 -20.23 -11.30
C GLU A 83 -1.66 -20.77 -9.87
N LYS A 84 -2.41 -21.85 -9.69
CA LYS A 84 -2.61 -22.47 -8.37
C LYS A 84 -1.50 -23.45 -7.99
N ASP A 85 -0.87 -24.03 -9.00
CA ASP A 85 0.17 -25.04 -8.82
C ASP A 85 1.44 -24.42 -8.23
N GLN A 86 2.09 -25.13 -7.32
CA GLN A 86 3.33 -24.70 -6.65
C GLN A 86 4.57 -25.25 -7.36
N THR A 87 4.60 -25.16 -8.70
CA THR A 87 5.75 -25.54 -9.51
C THR A 87 6.62 -24.34 -9.83
N LEU A 88 7.90 -24.57 -10.15
CA LEU A 88 8.82 -23.50 -10.54
C LEU A 88 8.31 -22.68 -11.75
N LYS A 89 7.63 -23.35 -12.69
CA LYS A 89 7.03 -22.70 -13.86
C LYS A 89 5.87 -21.80 -13.43
N SER A 90 4.92 -22.32 -12.66
CA SER A 90 3.75 -21.59 -12.18
C SER A 90 4.12 -20.36 -11.36
N ILE A 91 5.07 -20.51 -10.44
CA ILE A 91 5.57 -19.40 -9.62
C ILE A 91 6.23 -18.31 -10.47
N LYS A 92 7.04 -18.69 -11.47
CA LYS A 92 7.62 -17.71 -12.40
C LYS A 92 6.54 -16.97 -13.20
N THR A 93 5.52 -17.68 -13.68
CA THR A 93 4.36 -17.07 -14.34
C THR A 93 3.66 -16.07 -13.42
N ASN A 94 3.40 -16.45 -12.18
CA ASN A 94 2.77 -15.59 -11.18
C ASN A 94 3.61 -14.35 -10.88
N ILE A 95 4.92 -14.51 -10.63
CA ILE A 95 5.85 -13.40 -10.43
C ILE A 95 5.78 -12.42 -11.61
N THR A 96 5.79 -12.91 -12.85
CA THR A 96 5.66 -12.05 -14.04
C THR A 96 4.33 -11.30 -14.05
N ALA A 97 3.21 -11.96 -13.74
CA ALA A 97 1.90 -11.33 -13.68
C ALA A 97 1.83 -10.24 -12.58
N LEU A 98 2.39 -10.52 -11.40
CA LEU A 98 2.46 -9.59 -10.28
C LEU A 98 3.31 -8.36 -10.64
N LYS A 99 4.51 -8.56 -11.20
CA LYS A 99 5.39 -7.45 -11.64
C LYS A 99 4.74 -6.57 -12.70
N ASN A 100 4.12 -7.18 -13.72
CA ASN A 100 3.41 -6.45 -14.77
C ASN A 100 2.28 -5.57 -14.21
N HIS A 101 1.68 -5.97 -13.08
CA HIS A 101 0.68 -5.17 -12.40
C HIS A 101 1.31 -4.07 -11.54
N ILE A 102 2.39 -4.37 -10.82
CA ILE A 102 3.18 -3.40 -10.05
C ILE A 102 3.63 -2.24 -10.93
N ASP A 103 4.15 -2.52 -12.13
CA ASP A 103 4.62 -1.51 -13.09
C ASP A 103 3.52 -0.51 -13.48
N LYS A 104 2.26 -0.94 -13.47
CA LYS A 104 1.10 -0.08 -13.79
C LYS A 104 0.65 0.74 -12.59
N ILE A 105 0.64 0.15 -11.40
CA ILE A 105 0.01 0.76 -10.22
C ILE A 105 0.98 1.57 -9.36
N LYS A 106 2.26 1.19 -9.31
CA LYS A 106 3.29 1.88 -8.51
C LYS A 106 3.48 3.35 -8.90
N PRO A 107 3.54 3.74 -10.19
CA PRO A 107 3.65 5.16 -10.56
C PRO A 107 2.45 5.99 -10.07
N ILE A 108 1.24 5.42 -10.13
CA ILE A 108 0.00 6.07 -9.65
C ILE A 108 0.07 6.23 -8.13
N ALA A 109 0.42 5.18 -7.40
CA ALA A 109 0.59 5.25 -5.94
C ALA A 109 1.63 6.31 -5.55
N MET A 110 2.77 6.37 -6.25
CA MET A 110 3.82 7.35 -6.01
C MET A 110 3.34 8.79 -6.28
N GLN A 111 2.57 9.00 -7.36
CA GLN A 111 1.98 10.30 -7.68
C GLN A 111 1.00 10.75 -6.58
N ILE A 112 0.12 9.84 -6.14
CA ILE A 112 -0.88 10.12 -5.10
C ILE A 112 -0.21 10.36 -3.76
N TYR A 113 0.80 9.56 -3.40
CA TYR A 113 1.60 9.79 -2.21
C TYR A 113 2.22 11.19 -2.27
N LYS A 114 2.97 11.54 -3.31
CA LYS A 114 3.58 12.88 -3.44
C LYS A 114 2.56 14.01 -3.31
N LYS A 115 1.35 13.84 -3.86
CA LYS A 115 0.29 14.86 -3.83
C LYS A 115 -0.33 15.05 -2.46
N TYR A 116 -0.55 13.97 -1.71
CA TYR A 116 -1.35 13.99 -0.47
C TYR A 116 -0.56 13.69 0.81
N SER A 117 0.69 13.24 0.73
CA SER A 117 1.54 12.98 1.92
C SER A 117 2.37 14.18 2.35
N LYS A 118 2.67 15.11 1.43
CA LYS A 118 3.42 16.35 1.72
C LYS A 118 2.53 17.54 2.08
N ASN A 119 1.23 17.44 1.86
CA ASN A 119 0.24 18.47 2.17
C ASN A 119 -0.89 17.84 2.97
N ILE A 120 -0.69 17.71 4.26
CA ILE A 120 -1.75 17.42 5.20
C ILE A 120 -1.83 18.67 6.08
N PRO A 121 -2.94 19.41 6.06
CA PRO A 121 -3.10 20.58 6.94
C PRO A 121 -2.97 20.18 8.41
#